data_AF-A0A2Z5GB97-F1
#
_entry.id   AF-A0A2Z5GB97-F1
#
_cell.length_a   1.000
_cell.length_b   1.000
_cell.length_c   1.000
_cell.angle_alpha   90.00
_cell.angle_beta   90.00
_cell.angle_gamma   90.00
#
_symmetry.space_group_name_H-M   'P 1'
#
loop_
_entity.id
_entity.type
_entity.pdbx_description
1 polymer ?
#
loop_
_entity_poly.entity_id
_entity_poly.type
_entity_poly.pdbx_seq_one_letter_code
_entity_poly.pdbx_strand_id
1 'polypeptide(L)' 'MVIASLIFIPIWLVAAGVNFYVGVCRAGYSFHEELPVFLLAFLLPTLIAVILYGKLSVK' A
#
# COMPACT_ATOMS: atom_id res chain seq x y z
N MET A 1 18.53 -5.03 1.36
CA MET A 1 17.39 -4.29 1.95
C MET A 1 16.81 -3.27 0.98
N VAL A 2 17.63 -2.43 0.33
CA VAL A 2 17.20 -1.40 -0.63
C VAL A 2 16.29 -1.94 -1.76
N ILE A 3 16.68 -3.04 -2.42
CA ILE A 3 15.87 -3.66 -3.49
C ILE A 3 14.52 -4.18 -2.97
N ALA A 4 14.48 -4.72 -1.74
CA ALA A 4 13.24 -5.21 -1.15
C ALA A 4 12.23 -4.07 -0.92
N SER A 5 12.69 -2.88 -0.52
CA SER A 5 11.84 -1.69 -0.39
C SER A 5 11.26 -1.23 -1.73
N LEU A 6 12.01 -1.36 -2.83
CA LEU A 6 11.53 -0.99 -4.18
C LEU A 6 10.48 -1.97 -4.72
N ILE A 7 10.67 -3.28 -4.48
CA ILE A 7 9.74 -4.32 -4.92
C ILE A 7 8.48 -4.37 -4.04
N PHE A 8 8.60 -3.98 -2.76
CA PHE A 8 7.48 -3.94 -1.83
C PHE A 8 6.36 -3.03 -2.31
N ILE A 9 6.67 -1.81 -2.77
CA ILE A 9 5.66 -0.81 -3.15
C ILE A 9 4.68 -1.31 -4.22
N PRO A 10 5.12 -1.82 -5.40
CA PRO A 10 4.21 -2.30 -6.42
C PRO A 10 3.43 -3.55 -5.98
N ILE A 11 4.06 -4.47 -5.24
CA ILE A 11 3.36 -5.66 -4.72
C ILE A 11 2.27 -5.25 -3.73
N TRP A 12 2.58 -4.32 -2.83
CA TRP A 12 1.65 -3.86 -1.81
C TRP A 12 0.50 -3.04 -2.41
N LEU A 13 0.77 -2.24 -3.44
CA LEU A 13 -0.26 -1.53 -4.20
C LEU A 13 -1.28 -2.51 -4.79
N VAL A 14 -0.82 -3.59 -5.41
CA VAL A 14 -1.70 -4.64 -5.97
C VAL A 14 -2.50 -5.31 -4.86
N ALA A 15 -1.85 -5.72 -3.77
CA ALA A 15 -2.53 -6.38 -2.65
C ALA A 15 -3.61 -5.49 -2.01
N ALA A 16 -3.28 -4.22 -1.73
CA ALA A 16 -4.23 -3.24 -1.19
C ALA A 16 -5.37 -2.95 -2.18
N GLY A 17 -5.06 -2.86 -3.48
CA GLY A 17 -6.07 -2.65 -4.52
C GLY A 17 -7.03 -3.83 -4.66
N VAL A 18 -6.53 -5.07 -4.55
CA VAL A 18 -7.37 -6.27 -4.49
C VAL A 18 -8.24 -6.27 -3.24
N ASN A 19 -7.69 -5.89 -2.08
CA ASN A 19 -8.47 -5.79 -0.84
C ASN A 19 -9.61 -4.77 -0.97
N PHE A 20 -9.32 -3.58 -1.52
CA PHE A 20 -10.31 -2.56 -1.83
C PHE A 20 -11.40 -3.06 -2.80
N TYR A 21 -11.00 -3.72 -3.88
CA TYR A 21 -11.94 -4.32 -4.85
C TYR A 21 -12.85 -5.36 -4.18
N VAL A 22 -12.30 -6.19 -3.31
CA VAL A 22 -13.09 -7.17 -2.56
C VAL A 22 -14.07 -6.47 -1.61
N GLY A 23 -13.66 -5.41 -0.92
CA GLY A 23 -14.54 -4.61 -0.07
C GLY A 23 -15.75 -4.07 -0.83
N VAL A 24 -15.51 -3.46 -2.00
CA VAL A 24 -16.58 -2.87 -2.82
C VAL A 24 -17.41 -3.91 -3.55
N CYS A 25 -16.79 -4.84 -4.28
CA CYS A 25 -17.48 -5.74 -5.21
C CYS A 25 -17.95 -7.06 -4.58
N ARG A 26 -17.41 -7.45 -3.42
CA ARG A 26 -17.75 -8.73 -2.77
C ARG A 26 -18.39 -8.54 -1.41
N ALA A 27 -17.89 -7.63 -0.58
CA ALA A 27 -18.46 -7.35 0.74
C ALA A 27 -19.63 -6.35 0.68
N GLY A 28 -19.73 -5.56 -0.39
CA GLY A 28 -20.84 -4.63 -0.63
C GLY A 28 -20.69 -3.28 0.07
N TYR A 29 -19.48 -2.93 0.52
CA TYR A 29 -19.19 -1.59 1.02
C TYR A 29 -19.20 -0.57 -0.12
N SER A 30 -19.54 0.67 0.19
CA SER A 30 -19.47 1.72 -0.82
C SER A 30 -18.02 2.09 -1.13
N PHE A 31 -17.80 2.58 -2.35
CA PHE A 31 -16.50 3.10 -2.78
C PHE A 31 -15.95 4.17 -1.83
N HIS A 32 -16.82 5.05 -1.30
CA HIS A 32 -16.43 6.16 -0.43
C HIS A 32 -16.06 5.71 0.99
N GLU A 33 -16.61 4.58 1.45
CA GLU A 33 -16.24 3.99 2.74
C GLU A 33 -14.88 3.28 2.65
N GLU A 34 -14.65 2.56 1.55
CA GLU A 34 -13.43 1.77 1.37
C GLU A 34 -12.23 2.62 0.91
N LEU A 35 -12.45 3.74 0.22
CA LEU A 35 -11.35 4.52 -0.36
C LEU A 35 -10.40 5.09 0.72
N PRO A 36 -10.90 5.68 1.83
CA PRO A 36 -10.05 6.08 2.95
C PRO A 36 -9.27 4.92 3.57
N VAL A 37 -9.90 3.74 3.69
CA VAL A 37 -9.27 2.53 4.24
C VAL A 37 -8.13 2.06 3.33
N PHE A 38 -8.38 2.00 2.03
CA PHE A 38 -7.36 1.69 1.02
C PHE A 38 -6.20 2.69 1.06
N LEU A 39 -6.49 3.99 1.09
CA LEU A 39 -5.46 5.03 1.13
C LEU A 39 -4.61 4.91 2.40
N LEU A 40 -5.21 4.69 3.56
CA LEU A 40 -4.47 4.49 4.80
C LEU A 40 -3.61 3.22 4.75
N ALA A 41 -4.18 2.10 4.29
CA ALA A 41 -3.52 0.81 4.19
C ALA A 41 -2.36 0.80 3.18
N PHE A 42 -2.46 1.59 2.11
CA PHE A 42 -1.41 1.72 1.09
C PHE A 42 -0.36 2.77 1.45
N LEU A 43 -0.78 3.99 1.83
CA LEU A 43 0.14 5.11 2.03
C LEU A 43 1.05 4.90 3.23
N LEU A 44 0.53 4.40 4.36
CA LEU A 44 1.32 4.26 5.58
C LEU A 44 2.52 3.32 5.39
N PRO A 45 2.36 2.08 4.88
CA PRO A 45 3.50 1.20 4.63
C PRO A 45 4.43 1.72 3.52
N THR A 46 3.87 2.36 2.49
CA THR A 46 4.66 2.94 1.38
C THR A 46 5.56 4.07 1.87
N LEU A 47 5.05 4.98 2.71
CA LEU A 47 5.84 6.05 3.31
C LEU A 47 7.00 5.49 4.15
N ILE A 48 6.74 4.45 4.95
CA ILE A 48 7.78 3.78 5.73
C ILE A 48 8.84 3.18 4.81
N ALA A 49 8.44 2.49 3.74
CA ALA A 49 9.35 1.89 2.78
C ALA A 49 10.24 2.93 2.08
N VAL A 50 9.68 4.08 1.69
CA VAL A 50 10.42 5.20 1.07
C VAL A 50 11.42 5.81 2.05
N ILE A 51 11.02 6.07 3.30
CA ILE A 51 11.91 6.61 4.33
C ILE A 51 13.08 5.66 4.59
N LEU A 52 12.80 4.35 4.70
CA LEU A 52 13.83 3.33 4.90
C LEU A 52 14.76 3.22 3.71
N TYR A 53 14.24 3.27 2.48
CA TYR A 53 15.04 3.28 1.27
C TYR A 53 16.04 4.45 1.27
N GLY A 54 15.60 5.66 1.64
CA GLY A 54 16.47 6.83 1.75
C GLY A 54 17.56 6.67 2.81
N LYS A 55 17.21 6.19 4.01
CA LYS A 55 18.17 5.99 5.10
C LYS A 55 19.20 4.88 4.81
N LEU A 56 18.78 3.82 4.13
CA LEU A 56 19.63 2.67 3.82
C LEU A 56 20.46 2.84 2.55
N SER A 57 20.07 3.73 1.64
CA SER A 57 20.84 4.05 0.43
C SER A 57 21.94 5.10 0.67
N VAL A 58 21.83 5.87 1.75
CA VAL A 58 22.81 6.94 2.10
C VAL A 58 23.92 6.42 3.03
N LYS A 59 23.81 5.18 3.52
CA LYS A 59 24.89 4.45 4.21
C LYS A 59 25.61 3.54 3.24
#